data_AF-A0A5A9ERP5-F1
#
_entry.id   AF-A0A5A9ERP5-F1
#
_cell.length_a   1.000
_cell.length_b   1.000
_cell.length_c   1.000
_cell.angle_alpha   90.00
_cell.angle_beta   90.00
_cell.angle_gamma   90.00
#
_symmetry.space_group_name_H-M   'P 1'
#
loop_
_entity.id
_entity.type
_entity.pdbx_description
1 polymer ?
#
loop_
_entity_poly.entity_id
_entity_poly.type
_entity_poly.pdbx_seq_one_letter_code
_entity_poly.pdbx_strand_id
1 'polypeptide(L)'
;MQTLVKGMRVRAEWFEARPFDAVSLAGVQLKVAANPKVVEGTVAHIRGDHPTSPRSVGVWISTDAGDEVVVDARHIISASAPADPA
;
A
#
# COMPACT_ATOMS: atom_id res chain seq x y z
N MET A 1 11.47 -7.03 11.79
CA MET A 1 10.45 -5.99 11.60
C MET A 1 11.19 -4.72 11.21
N GLN A 2 11.04 -4.26 9.97
CA GLN A 2 11.77 -3.10 9.47
C GLN A 2 11.07 -1.83 9.97
N THR A 3 11.79 -0.92 10.60
CA THR A 3 11.23 0.37 11.06
C THR A 3 11.04 1.26 9.84
N LEU A 4 9.80 1.66 9.56
CA LEU A 4 9.48 2.62 8.50
C LEU A 4 9.58 4.04 9.03
N VAL A 5 10.29 4.91 8.31
CA VAL A 5 10.38 6.34 8.61
C VAL A 5 10.05 7.17 7.38
N LYS A 6 9.67 8.43 7.61
CA LYS A 6 9.44 9.40 6.54
C LYS A 6 10.69 9.54 5.67
N GLY A 7 10.50 9.70 4.36
CA GLY A 7 11.58 9.87 3.39
C GLY A 7 12.17 8.56 2.87
N MET A 8 11.83 7.41 3.46
CA MET A 8 12.24 6.12 2.90
C MET A 8 11.57 5.87 1.55
N ARG A 9 12.34 5.36 0.59
CA ARG A 9 11.78 4.78 -0.63
C ARG A 9 11.21 3.41 -0.29
N VAL A 10 9.99 3.14 -0.72
CA VAL A 10 9.26 1.91 -0.41
C VAL A 10 8.65 1.31 -1.66
N ARG A 11 8.50 -0.01 -1.63
CA ARG A 11 7.67 -0.77 -2.57
C ARG A 11 6.58 -1.51 -1.80
N ALA A 12 5.35 -1.31 -2.24
CA ALA A 12 4.17 -1.95 -1.69
C ALA A 12 3.53 -2.88 -2.73
N GLU A 13 3.05 -4.04 -2.27
CA GLU A 13 2.34 -5.00 -3.11
C GLU A 13 1.11 -5.56 -2.41
N TRP A 14 -0.02 -5.56 -3.13
CA TRP A 14 -1.26 -6.19 -2.68
C TRP A 14 -2.11 -6.64 -3.86
N PHE A 15 -3.23 -7.31 -3.58
CA PHE A 15 -4.20 -7.70 -4.59
C PHE A 15 -5.46 -6.84 -4.46
N GLU A 16 -5.88 -6.23 -5.57
CA GLU A 16 -7.13 -5.46 -5.65
C GLU A 16 -8.20 -6.31 -6.33
N ALA A 17 -9.34 -6.47 -5.65
CA ALA A 17 -10.45 -7.25 -6.20
C ALA A 17 -11.00 -6.57 -7.46
N ARG A 18 -11.31 -7.37 -8.49
CA ARG A 18 -12.01 -6.88 -9.68
C ARG A 18 -13.47 -6.57 -9.33
N PRO A 19 -14.07 -5.56 -9.96
CA PRO A 19 -15.48 -5.28 -9.77
C PRO A 19 -16.34 -6.47 -10.24
N PHE A 20 -17.47 -6.66 -9.56
CA PHE A 20 -18.29 -7.88 -9.67
C PHE A 20 -18.97 -8.04 -11.04
N ASP A 21 -19.18 -6.95 -11.75
CA ASP A 21 -19.71 -6.93 -13.13
C ASP A 21 -18.70 -7.45 -14.17
N ALA A 22 -17.41 -7.53 -13.82
CA ALA A 22 -16.36 -8.04 -14.69
C ALA A 22 -16.13 -9.57 -14.55
N VAL A 23 -16.87 -10.27 -13.68
CA VAL A 23 -16.75 -11.71 -13.46
C VAL A 23 -18.01 -12.46 -13.91
N SER A 24 -17.85 -13.36 -14.90
CA SER A 24 -18.96 -14.23 -15.33
C SER A 24 -19.27 -15.26 -14.26
N LEU A 25 -20.51 -15.27 -13.78
CA LEU A 25 -21.04 -16.26 -12.83
C LEU A 25 -21.51 -17.56 -13.50
N ALA A 26 -21.36 -17.68 -14.83
CA ALA A 26 -21.80 -18.85 -15.56
C ALA A 26 -20.86 -20.05 -15.30
N GLY A 27 -21.26 -20.90 -14.34
CA GLY A 27 -20.78 -22.28 -14.22
C GLY A 27 -19.52 -22.54 -13.39
N VAL A 28 -19.00 -21.58 -12.61
CA VAL A 28 -17.69 -21.77 -11.94
C VAL A 28 -17.69 -21.31 -10.48
N GLN A 29 -17.07 -22.16 -9.65
CA GLN A 29 -16.53 -21.90 -8.31
C GLN A 29 -16.11 -20.43 -8.13
N LEU A 30 -16.61 -19.76 -7.09
CA LEU A 30 -16.26 -18.39 -6.70
C LEU A 30 -14.75 -18.26 -6.48
N LYS A 31 -14.01 -17.96 -7.55
CA LYS A 31 -12.64 -17.49 -7.48
C LYS A 31 -12.72 -15.97 -7.44
N VAL A 32 -12.30 -15.37 -6.32
CA VAL A 32 -12.13 -13.92 -6.24
C VAL A 32 -11.15 -13.53 -7.35
N ALA A 33 -11.64 -12.85 -8.38
CA ALA A 33 -10.78 -12.30 -9.41
C ALA A 33 -10.11 -11.06 -8.82
N ALA A 34 -8.79 -11.07 -8.70
CA ALA A 34 -8.01 -9.96 -8.19
C ALA A 34 -6.80 -9.70 -9.08
N ASN A 35 -6.38 -8.44 -9.17
CA ASN A 35 -5.18 -8.03 -9.88
C ASN A 35 -4.09 -7.65 -8.88
N PRO A 36 -2.83 -8.04 -9.11
CA PRO A 36 -1.72 -7.51 -8.33
C PRO A 36 -1.60 -6.01 -8.58
N LYS A 37 -1.37 -5.26 -7.51
CA LYS A 37 -1.10 -3.83 -7.51
C LYS A 37 0.24 -3.61 -6.84
N VAL A 38 1.11 -2.91 -7.55
CA VAL A 38 2.45 -2.55 -7.09
C VAL A 38 2.52 -1.03 -7.05
N VAL A 39 2.98 -0.48 -5.94
CA VAL A 39 3.23 0.95 -5.78
C VAL A 39 4.66 1.15 -5.30
N GLU A 40 5.38 2.01 -5.99
CA GLU A 40 6.71 2.45 -5.61
C GLU A 40 6.69 3.97 -5.38
N GLY A 41 7.40 4.42 -4.37
CA GLY A 41 7.46 5.84 -4.04
C GLY A 41 8.16 6.12 -2.72
N THR A 42 7.92 7.30 -2.17
CA THR A 42 8.56 7.78 -0.93
C THR A 42 7.52 7.94 0.17
N VAL A 43 7.85 7.51 1.40
CA VAL A 43 6.95 7.69 2.56
C VAL A 43 6.82 9.17 2.90
N ALA A 44 5.62 9.72 2.74
CA ALA A 44 5.29 11.11 3.05
C ALA A 44 4.98 11.29 4.54
N HIS A 45 4.11 10.44 5.08
CA HIS A 45 3.78 10.37 6.51
C HIS A 45 3.18 9.01 6.88
N ILE A 46 3.25 8.70 8.17
CA ILE A 46 2.67 7.50 8.77
C ILE A 46 1.70 7.99 9.85
N ARG A 47 0.44 7.54 9.81
CA ARG A 47 -0.59 7.95 10.78
C ARG A 47 -1.44 6.77 11.21
N GLY A 48 -1.81 6.75 12.49
CA GLY A 48 -2.84 5.85 13.01
C GLY A 48 -4.24 6.43 12.85
N ASP A 49 -5.25 5.58 12.84
CA ASP A 49 -6.67 5.96 12.84
C ASP A 49 -7.15 6.54 14.18
N HIS A 50 -6.44 6.24 15.28
CA HIS A 50 -6.72 6.77 16.62
C HIS A 50 -5.41 7.21 17.31
N PRO A 51 -5.40 8.36 18.02
CA PRO A 51 -4.18 8.93 18.59
C PRO A 51 -3.53 8.09 19.72
N THR A 52 -4.34 7.34 20.47
CA THR A 52 -3.87 6.59 21.66
C THR A 52 -4.06 5.07 21.58
N SER A 53 -4.81 4.59 20.59
CA SER A 53 -5.14 3.17 20.44
C SER A 53 -5.40 2.86 18.97
N PRO A 54 -4.39 3.03 18.10
CA PRO A 54 -4.56 2.83 16.67
C PRO A 54 -4.96 1.38 16.40
N ARG A 55 -6.07 1.19 15.68
CA ARG A 55 -6.50 -0.12 15.16
C ARG A 55 -5.86 -0.40 13.82
N SER A 56 -5.52 0.65 13.08
CA SER A 56 -4.80 0.57 11.81
C SER A 56 -3.79 1.69 11.69
N VAL A 57 -2.71 1.40 10.97
CA VAL A 57 -1.67 2.38 10.64
C VAL A 57 -1.60 2.48 9.12
N GLY A 58 -1.90 3.67 8.60
CA GLY A 58 -1.71 4.01 7.20
C GLY A 58 -0.31 4.54 6.95
N VAL A 59 0.26 4.16 5.82
CA VAL A 59 1.49 4.70 5.25
C VAL A 59 1.12 5.44 3.98
N TRP A 60 1.36 6.74 3.95
CA TRP A 60 1.14 7.56 2.77
C TRP A 60 2.42 7.57 1.94
N ILE A 61 2.29 7.17 0.67
CA ILE A 61 3.38 7.04 -0.28
C ILE A 61 3.14 8.05 -1.39
N SER A 62 4.05 9.00 -1.56
CA SER A 62 4.11 9.84 -2.75
C SER A 62 4.78 9.04 -3.86
N THR A 63 4.03 8.75 -4.91
CA THR A 63 4.51 8.04 -6.09
C THR A 63 5.31 8.97 -7.00
N ASP A 64 6.12 8.41 -7.90
CA ASP A 64 6.87 9.21 -8.88
C ASP A 64 5.98 9.96 -9.87
N ALA A 65 4.73 9.53 -10.04
CA ALA A 65 3.73 10.20 -10.85
C ALA A 65 3.15 11.45 -10.15
N GLY A 66 3.48 11.69 -8.88
CA GLY A 66 2.97 12.79 -8.07
C GLY A 66 1.69 12.48 -7.29
N ASP A 67 1.13 11.27 -7.46
CA ASP A 67 -0.04 10.82 -6.70
C ASP A 67 0.35 10.39 -5.28
N GLU A 68 -0.55 10.59 -4.32
CA GLU A 68 -0.42 10.08 -2.96
C GLU A 68 -1.33 8.86 -2.75
N VAL A 69 -0.74 7.74 -2.35
CA VAL A 69 -1.47 6.49 -2.11
C VAL A 69 -1.33 6.08 -0.65
N VAL A 70 -2.45 5.71 -0.02
CA VAL A 70 -2.46 5.17 1.34
C VAL A 70 -2.37 3.66 1.29
N VAL A 71 -1.39 3.11 1.99
CA VAL A 71 -1.11 1.67 2.04
C VAL A 71 -1.02 1.22 3.49
N ASP A 72 -1.59 0.05 3.79
CA ASP A 72 -1.37 -0.61 5.08
C ASP A 72 0.09 -1.08 5.19
N ALA A 73 0.71 -0.88 6.35
CA ALA A 73 2.11 -1.25 6.57
C ALA A 73 2.42 -2.72 6.24
N ARG A 74 1.44 -3.63 6.33
CA ARG A 74 1.61 -5.06 6.00
C ARG A 74 1.85 -5.33 4.51
N HIS A 75 1.52 -4.39 3.63
CA HIS A 75 1.71 -4.53 2.18
C HIS A 75 3.07 -3.99 1.73
N ILE A 76 3.86 -3.39 2.63
CA ILE A 76 5.21 -2.91 2.31
C ILE A 76 6.17 -4.10 2.28
N ILE A 77 6.73 -4.39 1.11
CA ILE A 77 7.61 -5.55 0.90
C ILE A 77 9.09 -5.19 0.94
N SER A 78 9.43 -3.92 0.69
CA SER A 78 10.78 -3.41 0.83
C SER A 78 10.79 -1.92 1.16
N ALA A 79 11.81 -1.52 1.91
CA ALA A 79 12.10 -0.13 2.25
C ALA A 79 13.61 0.10 2.21
N SER A 80 14.06 1.15 1.52
CA SER A 80 15.46 1.60 1.53
C SER A 80 15.64 2.79 2.46
N ALA A 81 16.89 3.05 2.86
CA ALA A 81 17.23 4.23 3.66
C ALA A 81 16.65 5.51 3.04
N PRO A 82 16.24 6.47 3.88
CA PRO A 82 15.79 7.76 3.37
C PRO A 82 16.92 8.39 2.56
N ALA A 83 16.59 8.97 1.41
CA ALA A 83 17.55 9.82 0.70
C ALA A 83 17.95 10.95 1.65
N ASP A 84 19.26 11.18 1.83
CA ASP A 84 19.77 12.22 2.72
C ASP A 84 19.07 13.56 2.40
N PRO A 85 18.61 14.31 3.42
CA PRO A 85 18.12 15.65 3.18
C PRO A 85 19.32 16.51 2.75
N ALA A 86 19.29 16.95 1.48
CA ALA A 86 20.21 17.96 0.96
C ALA A 86 20.03 19.31 1.66
#